data_AF-A0A2V6AMD2-F1
#
_entry.id   AF-A0A2V6AMD2-F1
#
_cell.length_a   1.000
_cell.length_b   1.000
_cell.length_c   1.000
_cell.angle_alpha   90.00
_cell.angle_beta   90.00
_cell.angle_gamma   90.00
#
_symmetry.space_group_name_H-M   'P 1'
#
loop_
_entity.id
_entity.type
_entity.pdbx_description
1 polymer ?
#
loop_
_entity_poly.entity_id
_entity_poly.type
_entity_poly.pdbx_seq_one_letter_code
_entity_poly.pdbx_strand_id
1 'polypeptide(L)'
;MSQLATAEADFNVTIATKNFHKRKINIYVSVKNRTNTMGGQDWPKAIAALEAMAKNDPNRSEPYLCIFGIAMERGTRYMKAKRGGNYYSINTEIWLSDFFWPFFANHTYEEIMNAVLDALVEEGRRVESVTIGVKVPNDLIESFGDSCRKYNLLDSNGRFNDAKKLVRFFCVRSPV
;
A
#
# COMPACT_ATOMS: atom_id res chain seq x y z
N MET A 1 -13.65 -15.70 -26.83
CA MET A 1 -12.70 -14.61 -27.14
C MET A 1 -12.50 -13.79 -25.88
N SER A 2 -11.38 -13.98 -25.18
CA SER A 2 -11.09 -13.24 -23.95
C SER A 2 -10.59 -11.84 -24.28
N GLN A 3 -11.40 -10.83 -24.01
CA GLN A 3 -10.87 -9.47 -23.91
C GLN A 3 -10.03 -9.39 -22.63
N LEU A 4 -8.72 -9.56 -22.76
CA LEU A 4 -7.79 -8.88 -21.86
C LEU A 4 -7.89 -7.38 -22.21
N ALA A 5 -8.99 -6.75 -21.78
CA ALA A 5 -8.97 -5.33 -21.53
C ALA A 5 -7.94 -5.15 -20.43
N THR A 6 -6.91 -4.36 -20.69
CA THR A 6 -5.95 -3.94 -19.67
C THR A 6 -6.75 -3.30 -18.55
N ALA A 7 -6.98 -4.03 -17.46
CA ALA A 7 -7.85 -3.56 -16.40
C ALA A 7 -7.08 -2.50 -15.62
N GLU A 8 -7.44 -1.23 -15.84
CA GLU A 8 -6.88 -0.08 -15.11
C GLU A 8 -7.20 -0.11 -13.60
N ALA A 9 -8.30 -0.79 -13.23
CA ALA A 9 -8.57 -1.18 -11.85
C ALA A 9 -8.09 -2.62 -11.61
N ASP A 10 -7.41 -2.83 -10.49
CA ASP A 10 -7.03 -4.14 -10.00
C ASP A 10 -8.25 -4.88 -9.41
N PHE A 11 -9.20 -4.14 -8.83
CA PHE A 11 -10.48 -4.70 -8.37
C PHE A 11 -11.57 -3.64 -8.19
N ASN A 12 -12.82 -4.09 -8.10
CA ASN A 12 -13.99 -3.24 -7.80
C ASN A 12 -14.84 -3.84 -6.67
N VAL A 13 -15.43 -2.98 -5.84
CA VAL A 13 -16.25 -3.37 -4.69
C VAL A 13 -17.51 -2.53 -4.64
N THR A 14 -18.66 -3.15 -4.38
CA THR A 14 -19.91 -2.43 -4.12
C THR A 14 -20.22 -2.44 -2.62
N ILE A 15 -20.27 -1.26 -1.99
CA ILE A 15 -20.52 -1.13 -0.55
C ILE A 15 -21.94 -0.60 -0.30
N ALA A 16 -22.69 -1.32 0.54
CA ALA A 16 -23.98 -0.84 1.04
C ALA A 16 -23.78 0.10 2.22
N THR A 17 -24.43 1.26 2.19
CA THR A 17 -24.36 2.23 3.29
C THR A 17 -25.42 1.93 4.36
N LYS A 18 -25.04 1.97 5.65
CA LYS A 18 -25.95 1.64 6.77
C LYS A 18 -27.11 2.64 6.92
N ASN A 19 -26.84 3.93 6.69
CA ASN A 19 -27.77 5.02 7.02
C ASN A 19 -28.47 5.67 5.82
N PHE A 20 -28.06 5.35 4.58
CA PHE A 20 -28.80 5.74 3.39
C PHE A 20 -29.47 4.49 2.85
N HIS A 21 -30.67 4.20 3.37
CA HIS A 21 -31.50 3.09 2.90
C HIS A 21 -31.48 3.07 1.36
N LYS A 22 -30.80 2.05 0.80
CA LYS A 22 -30.67 1.73 -0.64
C LYS A 22 -29.54 2.39 -1.45
N ARG A 23 -28.66 3.23 -0.89
CA ARG A 23 -27.50 3.73 -1.67
C ARG A 23 -26.30 2.79 -1.56
N LYS A 24 -25.92 2.23 -2.71
CA LYS A 24 -24.69 1.46 -2.91
C LYS A 24 -23.64 2.39 -3.50
N ILE A 25 -22.39 2.29 -3.04
CA ILE A 25 -21.26 3.00 -3.66
C ILE A 25 -20.42 1.95 -4.38
N ASN A 26 -20.14 2.18 -5.66
CA ASN A 26 -19.22 1.35 -6.43
C ASN A 26 -17.82 1.95 -6.35
N ILE A 27 -16.89 1.18 -5.82
CA ILE A 27 -15.52 1.56 -5.60
C ILE A 27 -14.65 0.84 -6.62
N TYR A 28 -13.89 1.60 -7.41
CA TYR A 28 -12.94 1.08 -8.39
C TYR A 28 -11.53 1.37 -7.89
N VAL A 29 -10.71 0.34 -7.74
CA VAL A 29 -9.43 0.45 -7.04
C VAL A 29 -8.29 0.06 -7.97
N SER A 30 -7.29 0.95 -8.07
CA SER A 30 -5.99 0.67 -8.66
C SER A 30 -4.94 0.68 -7.54
N VAL A 31 -4.33 -0.46 -7.26
CA VAL A 31 -3.31 -0.65 -6.23
C VAL A 31 -1.94 -0.40 -6.82
N LYS A 32 -1.13 0.38 -6.09
CA LYS A 32 0.27 0.65 -6.41
C LYS A 32 1.12 0.40 -5.17
N ASN A 33 2.38 0.06 -5.41
CA ASN A 33 3.29 -0.20 -4.32
C ASN A 33 3.63 1.09 -3.55
N ARG A 34 4.04 2.13 -4.28
CA ARG A 34 4.43 3.44 -3.75
C ARG A 34 3.92 4.56 -4.66
N THR A 35 3.84 5.79 -4.14
CA THR A 35 3.41 6.96 -4.95
C THR A 35 4.37 7.23 -6.10
N ASN A 36 5.67 6.96 -5.94
CA ASN A 36 6.69 7.12 -6.98
C ASN A 36 6.63 6.05 -8.08
N THR A 37 5.89 4.96 -7.90
CA THR A 37 5.58 4.03 -9.01
C THR A 37 4.73 4.72 -10.08
N MET A 38 4.00 5.79 -9.69
CA MET A 38 3.39 6.73 -10.61
C MET A 38 4.32 7.88 -11.03
N GLY A 39 5.57 7.91 -10.60
CA GLY A 39 6.59 8.88 -11.03
C GLY A 39 7.03 8.74 -12.49
N GLY A 40 6.55 7.71 -13.20
CA GLY A 40 6.58 7.60 -14.66
C GLY A 40 5.21 7.77 -15.33
N GLN A 41 4.12 7.90 -14.56
CA GLN A 41 2.75 8.05 -15.05
C GLN A 41 2.18 9.44 -14.72
N ASP A 42 1.49 10.03 -15.68
CA ASP A 42 0.84 11.33 -15.52
C ASP A 42 -0.44 11.18 -14.68
N TRP A 43 -0.48 11.72 -13.45
CA TRP A 43 -1.62 11.64 -12.52
C TRP A 43 -2.97 11.95 -13.19
N PRO A 44 -3.15 13.08 -13.91
CA PRO A 44 -4.38 13.35 -14.63
C PRO A 44 -4.77 12.25 -15.64
N LYS A 45 -3.82 11.63 -16.34
CA LYS A 45 -4.12 10.53 -17.28
C LYS A 45 -4.57 9.27 -16.54
N ALA A 46 -3.88 8.88 -15.48
CA ALA A 46 -4.25 7.73 -14.68
C ALA A 46 -5.65 7.91 -14.05
N ILE A 47 -5.92 9.10 -13.49
CA ILE A 47 -7.23 9.44 -12.94
C ILE A 47 -8.30 9.35 -14.04
N ALA A 48 -8.06 9.95 -15.21
CA ALA A 48 -9.00 9.90 -16.33
C ALA A 48 -9.28 8.46 -16.80
N ALA A 49 -8.26 7.60 -16.84
CA ALA A 49 -8.40 6.20 -17.25
C ALA A 49 -9.26 5.40 -16.25
N LEU A 50 -8.97 5.50 -14.95
CA LEU A 50 -9.72 4.80 -13.92
C LEU A 50 -11.18 5.30 -13.84
N GLU A 51 -11.40 6.61 -13.99
CA GLU A 51 -12.75 7.15 -14.06
C GLU A 51 -13.49 6.75 -15.33
N ALA A 52 -12.82 6.65 -16.47
CA ALA A 52 -13.44 6.19 -17.70
C ALA A 52 -13.93 4.74 -17.54
N MET A 53 -13.14 3.87 -16.91
CA MET A 53 -13.58 2.53 -16.53
C MET A 53 -14.83 2.59 -15.64
N ALA A 54 -14.80 3.37 -14.57
CA ALA A 54 -15.93 3.48 -13.66
C ALA A 54 -17.18 4.01 -14.38
N LYS A 55 -17.05 5.00 -15.26
CA LYS A 55 -18.16 5.62 -16.03
C LYS A 55 -18.76 4.68 -17.07
N ASN A 56 -17.95 3.79 -17.62
CA ASN A 56 -18.36 2.87 -18.68
C ASN A 56 -18.74 1.48 -18.16
N ASP A 57 -18.72 1.24 -16.84
CA ASP A 57 -19.13 -0.04 -16.26
C ASP A 57 -20.67 -0.18 -16.33
N PRO A 58 -21.20 -1.13 -17.14
CA PRO A 58 -22.64 -1.31 -17.31
C PRO A 58 -23.33 -1.88 -16.06
N ASN A 59 -22.57 -2.48 -15.13
CA ASN A 59 -23.10 -3.08 -13.90
C ASN A 59 -23.12 -2.11 -12.72
N ARG A 60 -22.66 -0.87 -12.94
CA ARG A 60 -22.55 0.13 -11.89
C ARG A 60 -23.92 0.62 -11.44
N SER A 61 -24.11 0.65 -10.12
CA SER A 61 -25.16 1.44 -9.49
C SER A 61 -24.61 2.83 -9.13
N GLU A 62 -25.30 3.92 -9.47
CA GLU A 62 -24.89 5.25 -9.00
C GLU A 62 -24.88 5.30 -7.45
N PRO A 63 -23.93 5.96 -6.76
CA PRO A 63 -22.69 6.66 -7.20
C PRO A 63 -21.41 5.80 -7.22
N TYR A 64 -20.30 6.38 -7.72
CA TYR A 64 -18.97 5.75 -7.78
C TYR A 64 -17.85 6.54 -7.10
N LEU A 65 -16.80 5.82 -6.72
CA LEU A 65 -15.55 6.35 -6.19
C LEU A 65 -14.37 5.60 -6.82
N CYS A 66 -13.39 6.33 -7.33
CA CYS A 66 -12.12 5.79 -7.81
C CYS A 66 -11.04 5.94 -6.74
N ILE A 67 -10.24 4.91 -6.54
CA ILE A 67 -9.21 4.88 -5.50
C ILE A 67 -7.88 4.45 -6.09
N PHE A 68 -6.84 5.23 -5.82
CA PHE A 68 -5.46 4.79 -5.94
C PHE A 68 -4.96 4.33 -4.57
N GLY A 69 -4.91 3.01 -4.36
CA GLY A 69 -4.43 2.41 -3.10
C GLY A 69 -2.91 2.30 -3.10
N ILE A 70 -2.22 3.01 -2.21
CA ILE A 70 -0.77 2.94 -2.07
C ILE A 70 -0.42 2.03 -0.89
N ALA A 71 0.05 0.83 -1.20
CA ALA A 71 0.15 -0.28 -0.26
C ALA A 71 1.27 -0.12 0.79
N MET A 72 2.39 0.51 0.43
CA MET A 72 3.59 0.59 1.29
C MET A 72 3.93 1.99 1.81
N GLU A 73 3.14 3.01 1.46
CA GLU A 73 3.39 4.37 1.94
C GLU A 73 2.43 4.68 3.08
N ARG A 74 2.97 5.13 4.22
CA ARG A 74 2.14 5.44 5.40
C ARG A 74 1.35 6.73 5.21
N GLY A 75 0.26 6.85 5.96
CA GLY A 75 -0.63 7.99 5.95
C GLY A 75 -2.08 7.59 5.72
N THR A 76 -2.95 8.58 5.73
CA THR A 76 -4.40 8.39 5.56
C THR A 76 -4.80 8.51 4.08
N ARG A 77 -5.95 9.10 3.79
CA ARG A 77 -6.40 9.38 2.42
C ARG A 77 -6.39 10.86 2.11
N TYR A 78 -6.25 11.20 0.84
CA TYR A 78 -6.34 12.58 0.33
C TYR A 78 -6.79 12.61 -1.13
N MET A 79 -7.31 13.77 -1.57
CA MET A 79 -7.59 14.03 -2.99
C MET A 79 -6.40 14.73 -3.64
N LYS A 80 -6.02 14.32 -4.85
CA LYS A 80 -4.89 14.92 -5.57
C LYS A 80 -5.26 16.31 -6.10
N ALA A 81 -4.56 17.34 -5.64
CA ALA A 81 -4.71 18.72 -6.12
C ALA A 81 -3.84 19.00 -7.37
N LYS A 82 -4.36 19.85 -8.25
CA LYS A 82 -3.66 20.52 -9.34
C LYS A 82 -2.77 21.64 -8.77
N ARG A 83 -1.78 22.08 -9.54
CA ARG A 83 -1.14 23.38 -9.29
C ARG A 83 -2.21 24.47 -9.37
N GLY A 84 -2.41 25.22 -8.29
CA GLY A 84 -3.48 26.22 -8.17
C GLY A 84 -4.64 25.82 -7.25
N GLY A 85 -4.62 24.64 -6.63
CA GLY A 85 -5.47 24.30 -5.48
C GLY A 85 -6.74 23.49 -5.77
N ASN A 86 -7.21 23.43 -7.03
CA ASN A 86 -8.36 22.60 -7.40
C ASN A 86 -7.98 21.12 -7.51
N TYR A 87 -8.88 20.21 -7.13
CA TYR A 87 -8.65 18.76 -7.29
C TYR A 87 -8.70 18.30 -8.75
N TYR A 88 -7.99 17.21 -9.08
CA TYR A 88 -8.09 16.57 -10.39
C TYR A 88 -9.49 15.97 -10.62
N SER A 89 -10.06 15.36 -9.59
CA SER A 89 -11.45 14.92 -9.56
C SER A 89 -11.94 14.86 -8.11
N ILE A 90 -13.23 15.12 -7.93
CA ILE A 90 -13.95 14.94 -6.65
C ILE A 90 -14.34 13.48 -6.39
N ASN A 91 -14.32 12.63 -7.43
CA ASN A 91 -14.67 11.21 -7.35
C ASN A 91 -13.42 10.32 -7.28
N THR A 92 -12.24 10.90 -7.02
CA THR A 92 -10.99 10.14 -6.94
C THR A 92 -10.19 10.49 -5.69
N GLU A 93 -9.85 9.47 -4.91
CA GLU A 93 -8.98 9.59 -3.73
C GLU A 93 -7.72 8.74 -3.87
N ILE A 94 -6.66 9.16 -3.18
CA ILE A 94 -5.46 8.38 -2.95
C ILE A 94 -5.51 7.88 -1.51
N TRP A 95 -5.45 6.58 -1.31
CA TRP A 95 -5.54 5.94 0.01
C TRP A 95 -4.19 5.33 0.34
N LEU A 96 -3.52 5.87 1.36
CA LEU A 96 -2.25 5.36 1.85
C LEU A 96 -2.49 4.25 2.88
N SER A 97 -1.42 3.57 3.29
CA SER A 97 -1.48 2.28 3.97
C SER A 97 -2.21 2.31 5.33
N ASP A 98 -2.18 3.43 6.08
CA ASP A 98 -2.86 3.55 7.37
C ASP A 98 -4.39 3.67 7.22
N PHE A 99 -4.92 3.88 6.00
CA PHE A 99 -6.36 3.85 5.70
C PHE A 99 -6.75 2.69 4.79
N PHE A 100 -5.95 2.42 3.77
CA PHE A 100 -6.22 1.40 2.75
C PHE A 100 -6.39 0.00 3.34
N TRP A 101 -5.43 -0.44 4.17
CA TRP A 101 -5.47 -1.78 4.77
C TRP A 101 -6.60 -1.94 5.79
N PRO A 102 -6.80 -1.01 6.75
CA PRO A 102 -7.92 -1.13 7.68
C PRO A 102 -9.27 -1.16 6.97
N PHE A 103 -9.43 -0.40 5.88
CA PHE A 103 -10.68 -0.35 5.15
C PHE A 103 -11.01 -1.68 4.43
N PHE A 104 -10.06 -2.25 3.69
CA PHE A 104 -10.34 -3.43 2.86
C PHE A 104 -10.10 -4.76 3.57
N ALA A 105 -9.13 -4.81 4.49
CA ALA A 105 -8.72 -6.05 5.14
C ALA A 105 -9.10 -6.11 6.62
N ASN A 106 -9.59 -5.02 7.22
CA ASN A 106 -9.80 -4.92 8.67
C ASN A 106 -8.53 -5.24 9.49
N HIS A 107 -7.38 -4.91 8.91
CA HIS A 107 -6.05 -5.06 9.51
C HIS A 107 -5.27 -3.77 9.34
N THR A 108 -4.51 -3.41 10.37
CA THR A 108 -3.56 -2.31 10.33
C THR A 108 -2.42 -2.61 9.36
N TYR A 109 -1.76 -1.56 8.86
CA TYR A 109 -0.59 -1.73 8.01
C TYR A 109 0.51 -2.56 8.70
N GLU A 110 0.72 -2.35 10.01
CA GLU A 110 1.68 -3.12 10.80
C GLU A 110 1.34 -4.62 10.86
N GLU A 111 0.06 -4.98 11.06
CA GLU A 111 -0.38 -6.38 11.06
C GLU A 111 -0.14 -7.05 9.70
N ILE A 112 -0.45 -6.35 8.60
CA ILE A 112 -0.17 -6.84 7.25
C ILE A 112 1.33 -7.08 7.05
N MET A 113 2.17 -6.12 7.45
CA MET A 113 3.62 -6.25 7.30
C MET A 113 4.23 -7.35 8.17
N ASN A 114 3.69 -7.56 9.38
CA ASN A 114 4.08 -8.69 10.23
C ASN A 114 3.69 -10.02 9.60
N ALA A 115 2.49 -10.14 9.03
CA ALA A 115 2.05 -11.36 8.36
C ALA A 115 2.93 -11.69 7.14
N VAL A 116 3.28 -10.68 6.34
CA VAL A 116 4.21 -10.84 5.21
C VAL A 116 5.59 -11.28 5.69
N LEU A 117 6.12 -10.66 6.75
CA LEU A 117 7.40 -11.06 7.33
C LEU A 117 7.38 -12.52 7.81
N ASP A 118 6.33 -12.91 8.54
CA ASP A 118 6.18 -14.26 9.06
C ASP A 118 6.16 -15.29 7.90
N ALA A 119 5.45 -15.00 6.80
CA ALA A 119 5.45 -15.85 5.60
C ALA A 119 6.82 -15.94 4.92
N LEU A 120 7.55 -14.83 4.79
CA LEU A 120 8.88 -14.81 4.19
C LEU A 120 9.90 -15.58 5.03
N VAL A 121 9.82 -15.47 6.36
CA VAL A 121 10.69 -16.22 7.29
C VAL A 121 10.37 -17.72 7.23
N GLU A 122 9.10 -18.09 7.18
CA GLU A 122 8.68 -19.48 7.03
C GLU A 122 9.21 -20.07 5.72
N GLU A 123 9.03 -19.36 4.60
CA GLU A 123 9.53 -19.81 3.30
C GLU A 123 11.07 -19.90 3.28
N GLY A 124 11.75 -18.91 3.85
CA GLY A 124 13.22 -18.93 3.97
C GLY A 124 13.76 -20.15 4.74
N ARG A 125 13.02 -20.63 5.76
CA ARG A 125 13.36 -21.87 6.48
C ARG A 125 13.09 -23.12 5.65
N ARG A 126 12.05 -23.12 4.82
CA ARG A 126 11.74 -24.26 3.93
C ARG A 126 12.78 -24.40 2.82
N VAL A 127 13.32 -23.30 2.35
CA VAL A 127 14.35 -23.24 1.29
C VAL A 127 15.77 -23.43 1.86
N GLU A 128 15.93 -24.20 2.94
CA GLU A 128 17.17 -24.46 3.70
C GLU A 128 18.36 -25.03 2.90
N SER A 129 18.31 -25.08 1.56
CA SER A 129 19.36 -25.56 0.65
C SER A 129 20.04 -24.49 -0.19
N VAL A 130 19.62 -23.22 -0.16
CA VAL A 130 20.34 -22.15 -0.85
C VAL A 130 20.93 -21.21 0.19
N THR A 131 22.10 -21.58 0.71
CA THR A 131 23.06 -20.59 1.22
C THR A 131 23.24 -19.57 0.10
N ILE A 132 22.46 -18.48 0.13
CA ILE A 132 22.63 -17.41 -0.84
C ILE A 132 24.02 -16.89 -0.51
N GLY A 133 25.00 -17.17 -1.38
CA GLY A 133 26.40 -16.76 -1.24
C GLY A 133 26.57 -15.24 -1.36
N VAL A 134 25.65 -14.46 -0.80
CA VAL A 134 25.70 -13.02 -0.74
C VAL A 134 26.73 -12.67 0.30
N LYS A 135 27.94 -12.36 -0.16
CA LYS A 135 28.91 -11.66 0.65
C LYS A 135 28.40 -10.22 0.83
N VAL A 136 27.76 -9.95 1.95
CA VAL A 136 27.35 -8.59 2.31
C VAL A 136 28.61 -7.79 2.63
N PRO A 137 28.83 -6.60 2.02
CA PRO A 137 29.99 -5.77 2.32
C PRO A 137 30.06 -5.38 3.81
N ASN A 138 31.26 -5.39 4.39
CA ASN A 138 31.45 -5.06 5.81
C ASN A 138 30.94 -3.64 6.15
N ASP A 139 31.20 -2.65 5.30
CA ASP A 139 30.73 -1.28 5.49
C ASP A 139 29.20 -1.19 5.59
N LEU A 140 28.48 -2.05 4.86
CA LEU A 140 27.03 -2.12 4.93
C LEU A 140 26.55 -2.74 6.25
N ILE A 141 27.27 -3.77 6.73
CA ILE A 141 27.00 -4.40 8.03
C ILE A 141 27.24 -3.40 9.16
N GLU A 142 28.34 -2.65 9.10
CA GLU A 142 28.68 -1.61 10.08
C GLU A 142 27.64 -0.49 10.09
N SER A 143 27.31 0.07 8.91
CA SER A 143 26.31 1.13 8.78
C SER A 143 24.90 0.68 9.22
N PHE A 144 24.54 -0.57 8.93
CA PHE A 144 23.30 -1.17 9.45
C PHE A 144 23.35 -1.29 10.98
N GLY A 145 24.46 -1.79 11.54
CA GLY A 145 24.66 -1.89 12.99
C GLY A 145 24.59 -0.53 13.71
N ASP A 146 25.19 0.51 13.13
CA ASP A 146 25.09 1.90 13.62
C ASP A 146 23.63 2.37 13.66
N SER A 147 22.88 2.08 12.60
CA SER A 147 21.45 2.42 12.52
C SER A 147 20.64 1.66 13.57
N CYS A 148 20.90 0.37 13.77
CA CYS A 148 20.24 -0.43 14.80
C CYS A 148 20.52 0.11 16.21
N ARG A 149 21.75 0.54 16.50
CA ARG A 149 22.10 1.20 17.76
C ARG A 149 21.33 2.52 17.93
N LYS A 150 21.35 3.37 16.91
CA LYS A 150 20.68 4.68 16.92
C LYS A 150 19.19 4.58 17.23
N TYR A 151 18.51 3.57 16.71
CA TYR A 151 17.06 3.39 16.85
C TYR A 151 16.66 2.35 17.90
N ASN A 152 17.58 1.94 18.79
CA ASN A 152 17.34 0.99 19.88
C ASN A 152 16.72 -0.35 19.41
N LEU A 153 17.21 -0.85 18.27
CA LEU A 153 16.72 -2.10 17.66
C LEU A 153 17.44 -3.35 18.19
N LEU A 154 18.54 -3.15 18.94
CA LEU A 154 19.33 -4.25 19.51
C LEU A 154 18.73 -4.77 20.83
N ASP A 155 19.12 -5.97 21.23
CA ASP A 155 18.86 -6.52 22.56
C ASP A 155 19.93 -6.07 23.58
N SER A 156 19.80 -6.54 24.83
CA SER A 156 20.75 -6.24 25.91
C SER A 156 22.18 -6.73 25.66
N ASN A 157 22.37 -7.66 24.71
CA ASN A 157 23.67 -8.20 24.32
C ASN A 157 24.23 -7.49 23.07
N GLY A 158 23.56 -6.44 22.58
CA GLY A 158 23.95 -5.71 21.38
C GLY A 158 23.66 -6.47 20.08
N ARG A 159 22.74 -7.45 20.10
CA ARG A 159 22.38 -8.25 18.93
C ARG A 159 21.04 -7.84 18.34
N PHE A 160 20.96 -7.87 17.02
CA PHE A 160 19.69 -7.79 16.32
C PHE A 160 19.10 -9.20 16.20
N ASN A 161 18.06 -9.51 16.96
CA ASN A 161 17.46 -10.84 17.02
C ASN A 161 15.92 -10.85 16.86
N ASP A 162 15.30 -9.68 16.69
CA ASP A 162 13.86 -9.54 16.52
C ASP A 162 13.54 -8.74 15.26
N ALA A 163 13.24 -9.46 14.17
CA ALA A 163 12.84 -8.88 12.90
C ALA A 163 11.54 -8.04 13.00
N LYS A 164 10.66 -8.32 13.98
CA LYS A 164 9.42 -7.55 14.19
C LYS A 164 9.72 -6.15 14.75
N LYS A 165 10.89 -5.91 15.36
CA LYS A 165 11.33 -4.55 15.69
C LYS A 165 11.52 -3.68 14.45
N LEU A 166 11.95 -4.24 13.32
CA LEU A 166 12.05 -3.49 12.07
C LEU A 166 10.66 -3.15 11.52
N VAL A 167 9.73 -4.10 11.56
CA VAL A 167 8.34 -3.84 11.14
C VAL A 167 7.76 -2.69 11.96
N ARG A 168 7.86 -2.75 13.29
CA ARG A 168 7.45 -1.65 14.18
C ARG A 168 8.16 -0.35 13.85
N PHE A 169 9.48 -0.37 13.65
CA PHE A 169 10.25 0.81 13.31
C PHE A 169 9.76 1.50 12.03
N PHE A 170 9.46 0.73 10.97
CA PHE A 170 8.98 1.28 9.70
C PHE A 170 7.47 1.55 9.67
N CYS A 171 6.69 0.87 10.51
CA CYS A 171 5.23 0.95 10.51
C CYS A 171 4.67 1.90 11.58
N VAL A 172 5.40 2.22 12.64
CA VAL A 172 4.98 3.17 13.67
C VAL A 172 5.27 4.60 13.20
N ARG A 173 4.40 5.56 13.55
CA ARG A 173 4.67 6.99 13.35
C ARG A 173 6.01 7.32 13.99
N SER A 174 7.01 7.64 13.19
CA SER A 174 8.07 8.53 13.67
C SER A 174 7.36 9.79 14.13
N PRO A 175 7.48 10.21 15.41
CA PRO A 175 7.00 11.54 15.80
C PRO A 175 7.78 12.51 14.93
N VAL A 176 7.08 13.16 14.01
CA VAL A 176 7.53 14.40 13.38
C VAL A 176 7.02 15.51 14.27
#